data_AF-A0A3R7FIU9-F1
#
_entry.id   AF-A0A3R7FIU9-F1
#
_cell.length_a   1.000
_cell.length_b   1.000
_cell.length_c   1.000
_cell.angle_alpha   90.00
_cell.angle_beta   90.00
_cell.angle_gamma   90.00
#
_symmetry.space_group_name_H-M   'P 1'
#
loop_
_entity.id
_entity.type
_entity.pdbx_description
1 polymer ?
#
loop_
_entity_poly.entity_id
_entity_poly.type
_entity_poly.pdbx_seq_one_letter_code
_entity_poly.pdbx_strand_id
1 'polypeptide(L)'
;MIEELERLVKQISDPALRGKVLEFIRSPSFKLGDLQRDFSISESPASVFRHHSYRHGLLEHTISVTILGITLCEVLEKVYGAKADRDVVIAGCVLHDLMKAPLYEETEDGCYTVSRLGGKIDHISLMVSELNRRGFPIEVIHAVAAHHAEFNVLHPTTLEALIVHVADIADSRLNGKILEAARRLIKEAMGEGVKSINLKDSLELLKIASREGLSSVKKYVEENILSADE
;
A
#
# COMPACT_ATOMS: atom_id res chain seq x y z
N MET A 1 2.30 -9.49 9.89
CA MET A 1 1.77 -8.80 8.69
C MET A 1 1.93 -9.67 7.45
N ILE A 2 3.13 -10.18 7.11
CA ILE A 2 3.29 -11.02 5.90
C ILE A 2 2.40 -12.27 5.93
N GLU A 3 2.26 -12.91 7.09
CA GLU A 3 1.35 -14.06 7.28
C GLU A 3 -0.12 -13.71 7.00
N GLU A 4 -0.53 -12.48 7.31
CA GLU A 4 -1.89 -12.02 7.04
C GLU A 4 -2.10 -11.80 5.54
N LEU A 5 -1.12 -11.20 4.85
CA LEU A 5 -1.13 -11.12 3.40
C LEU A 5 -1.20 -12.53 2.76
N GLU A 6 -0.43 -13.49 3.26
CA GLU A 6 -0.51 -14.88 2.78
C GLU A 6 -1.89 -15.50 3.01
N ARG A 7 -2.57 -15.19 4.12
CA ARG A 7 -3.95 -15.67 4.37
C ARG A 7 -4.93 -15.10 3.36
N LEU A 8 -4.79 -13.84 2.98
CA LEU A 8 -5.61 -13.23 1.93
C LEU A 8 -5.34 -13.87 0.57
N VAL A 9 -4.06 -14.07 0.20
CA VAL A 9 -3.69 -14.75 -1.05
C VAL A 9 -4.22 -16.18 -1.10
N LYS A 10 -4.32 -16.88 0.04
CA LYS A 10 -4.90 -18.24 0.12
C LYS A 10 -6.39 -18.30 -0.25
N GLN A 11 -7.08 -17.16 -0.33
CA GLN A 11 -8.47 -17.09 -0.81
C GLN A 11 -8.59 -17.13 -2.35
N ILE A 12 -7.49 -16.95 -3.09
CA ILE A 12 -7.47 -17.18 -4.55
C ILE A 12 -7.77 -18.66 -4.79
N SER A 13 -8.80 -18.96 -5.57
CA SER A 13 -9.27 -20.33 -5.82
C SER A 13 -8.36 -21.08 -6.78
N ASP A 14 -7.95 -20.44 -7.89
CA ASP A 14 -7.01 -20.96 -8.87
C ASP A 14 -5.64 -21.27 -8.21
N PRO A 15 -5.25 -22.56 -8.11
CA PRO A 15 -3.98 -22.95 -7.53
C PRO A 15 -2.74 -22.40 -8.26
N ALA A 16 -2.82 -22.21 -9.58
CA ALA A 16 -1.70 -21.73 -10.38
C ALA A 16 -1.47 -20.24 -10.13
N LEU A 17 -2.53 -19.42 -10.19
CA LEU A 17 -2.44 -18.00 -9.86
C LEU A 17 -2.03 -17.80 -8.39
N ARG A 18 -2.67 -18.53 -7.45
CA ARG A 18 -2.31 -18.49 -6.03
C ARG A 18 -0.84 -18.82 -5.80
N GLY A 19 -0.32 -19.85 -6.47
CA GLY A 19 1.09 -20.24 -6.39
C GLY A 19 2.03 -19.12 -6.83
N LYS A 20 1.74 -18.50 -7.98
CA LYS A 20 2.55 -17.38 -8.50
C LYS A 20 2.54 -16.16 -7.56
N VAL A 21 1.39 -15.79 -7.00
CA VAL A 21 1.28 -14.67 -6.07
C VAL A 21 2.05 -14.96 -4.77
N LEU A 22 1.89 -16.16 -4.20
CA LEU A 22 2.63 -16.59 -3.00
C LEU A 22 4.14 -16.60 -3.22
N GLU A 23 4.59 -17.13 -4.36
CA GLU A 23 6.01 -17.14 -4.71
C GLU A 23 6.56 -15.71 -4.78
N PHE A 24 5.83 -14.80 -5.43
CA PHE A 24 6.23 -13.40 -5.54
C PHE A 24 6.40 -12.76 -4.15
N ILE A 25 5.39 -12.83 -3.28
CA ILE A 25 5.45 -12.14 -1.98
C ILE A 25 6.47 -12.77 -1.00
N ARG A 26 6.80 -14.06 -1.17
CA ARG A 26 7.82 -14.76 -0.36
C ARG A 26 9.23 -14.52 -0.82
N SER A 27 9.43 -14.29 -2.12
CA SER A 27 10.74 -14.01 -2.70
C SER A 27 10.62 -12.88 -3.73
N PRO A 28 10.39 -11.64 -3.27
CA PRO A 28 10.17 -10.51 -4.17
C PRO A 28 11.46 -10.19 -4.92
N SER A 29 11.36 -10.25 -6.25
CA SER A 29 12.49 -9.98 -7.14
C SER A 29 11.98 -9.50 -8.48
N PHE A 30 12.82 -8.74 -9.19
CA PHE A 30 12.52 -8.26 -10.53
C PHE A 30 13.73 -8.42 -11.46
N LYS A 31 13.45 -8.45 -12.76
CA LYS A 31 14.47 -8.33 -13.81
C LYS A 31 14.11 -7.22 -14.79
N LEU A 32 15.04 -6.29 -15.01
CA LEU A 32 14.92 -5.18 -15.95
C LEU A 32 16.22 -5.04 -16.76
N GLY A 33 16.20 -5.47 -18.02
CA GLY A 33 17.43 -5.60 -18.82
C GLY A 33 18.42 -6.57 -18.14
N ASP A 34 19.64 -6.11 -17.92
CA ASP A 34 20.70 -6.86 -17.23
C ASP A 34 20.62 -6.74 -15.69
N LEU A 35 19.74 -5.90 -15.17
CA LEU A 35 19.56 -5.72 -13.73
C LEU A 35 18.61 -6.79 -13.19
N GLN A 36 19.08 -7.57 -12.22
CA GLN A 36 18.25 -8.47 -11.41
C GLN A 36 18.51 -8.19 -9.94
N ARG A 37 17.45 -7.95 -9.16
CA ARG A 37 17.55 -7.64 -7.74
C ARG A 37 16.38 -8.23 -6.96
N ASP A 38 16.69 -8.71 -5.77
CA ASP A 38 15.71 -9.02 -4.74
C ASP A 38 15.42 -7.76 -3.92
N PHE A 39 14.26 -7.71 -3.28
CA PHE A 39 13.85 -6.59 -2.43
C PHE A 39 12.94 -7.04 -1.28
N SER A 40 12.84 -6.20 -0.25
CA SER A 40 11.95 -6.44 0.89
C SER A 40 10.73 -5.54 0.81
N ILE A 41 9.53 -6.12 0.82
CA ILE A 41 8.27 -5.37 0.91
C ILE A 41 7.93 -4.98 2.35
N SER A 42 8.47 -5.70 3.35
CA SER A 42 8.15 -5.50 4.76
C SER A 42 8.69 -4.18 5.29
N GLU A 43 9.78 -3.69 4.72
CA GLU A 43 10.49 -2.49 5.21
C GLU A 43 10.04 -1.22 4.48
N SER A 44 9.38 -1.38 3.33
CA SER A 44 9.06 -0.27 2.44
C SER A 44 7.87 0.56 2.93
N PRO A 45 7.87 1.88 2.69
CA PRO A 45 6.65 2.70 2.71
C PRO A 45 5.82 2.46 1.45
N ALA A 46 4.53 2.82 1.47
CA ALA A 46 3.68 2.82 0.26
C ALA A 46 3.74 4.15 -0.52
N SER A 47 4.28 5.20 0.10
CA SER A 47 4.49 6.51 -0.53
C SER A 47 5.70 7.20 0.08
N VAL A 48 6.29 8.13 -0.68
CA VAL A 48 7.42 8.96 -0.21
C VAL A 48 6.95 10.09 0.72
N PHE A 49 5.73 10.62 0.51
CA PHE A 49 5.25 11.80 1.23
C PHE A 49 3.77 11.77 1.64
N ARG A 50 2.99 10.80 1.14
CA ARG A 50 1.52 10.82 1.28
C ARG A 50 1.04 9.79 2.30
N HIS A 51 0.21 8.87 1.88
CA HIS A 51 -0.31 7.78 2.69
C HIS A 51 0.78 6.74 2.94
N HIS A 52 0.71 6.06 4.08
CA HIS A 52 1.60 4.94 4.39
C HIS A 52 3.10 5.30 4.20
N SER A 53 3.44 6.57 4.48
CA SER A 53 4.78 7.14 4.27
C SER A 53 5.68 6.90 5.50
N TYR A 54 5.76 5.63 5.90
CA TYR A 54 6.49 5.16 7.07
C TYR A 54 6.86 3.68 6.87
N ARG A 55 7.83 3.19 7.64
CA ARG A 55 8.30 1.79 7.59
C ARG A 55 7.14 0.80 7.73
N HIS A 56 7.12 -0.23 6.90
CA HIS A 56 6.03 -1.22 6.74
C HIS A 56 4.74 -0.70 6.11
N GLY A 57 4.67 0.58 5.77
CA GLY A 57 3.46 1.19 5.20
C GLY A 57 2.99 0.49 3.92
N LEU A 58 3.89 -0.03 3.08
CA LEU A 58 3.54 -0.78 1.87
C LEU A 58 2.73 -2.04 2.18
N LEU A 59 3.14 -2.77 3.22
CA LEU A 59 2.51 -4.03 3.59
C LEU A 59 1.13 -3.79 4.23
N GLU A 60 1.00 -2.76 5.07
CA GLU A 60 -0.28 -2.33 5.61
C GLU A 60 -1.25 -1.90 4.50
N HIS A 61 -0.77 -1.08 3.57
CA HIS A 61 -1.53 -0.61 2.41
C HIS A 61 -2.03 -1.80 1.58
N THR A 62 -1.13 -2.71 1.19
CA THR A 62 -1.46 -3.89 0.37
C THR A 62 -2.52 -4.78 1.04
N ILE A 63 -2.40 -5.02 2.36
CA ILE A 63 -3.39 -5.79 3.12
C ILE A 63 -4.74 -5.08 3.11
N SER A 64 -4.77 -3.79 3.42
CA SER A 64 -5.99 -2.98 3.46
C SER A 64 -6.69 -2.95 2.09
N VAL A 65 -5.95 -2.67 1.02
CA VAL A 65 -6.46 -2.67 -0.36
C VAL A 65 -7.01 -4.04 -0.76
N THR A 66 -6.38 -5.13 -0.32
CA THR A 66 -6.89 -6.48 -0.59
C THR A 66 -8.21 -6.77 0.15
N ILE A 67 -8.31 -6.36 1.42
CA ILE A 67 -9.55 -6.50 2.21
C ILE A 67 -10.68 -5.64 1.60
N LEU A 68 -10.37 -4.41 1.20
CA LEU A 68 -11.32 -3.52 0.52
C LEU A 68 -11.77 -4.10 -0.81
N GLY A 69 -10.84 -4.62 -1.62
CA GLY A 69 -11.17 -5.28 -2.90
C GLY A 69 -12.11 -6.46 -2.73
N ILE A 70 -11.84 -7.34 -1.75
CA ILE A 70 -12.75 -8.45 -1.39
C ILE A 70 -14.13 -7.93 -0.96
N THR A 71 -14.16 -6.89 -0.13
CA THR A 71 -15.40 -6.27 0.34
C THR A 71 -16.22 -5.67 -0.81
N LEU A 72 -15.56 -5.01 -1.76
CA LEU A 72 -16.19 -4.44 -2.95
C LEU A 72 -16.77 -5.53 -3.86
N CYS A 73 -16.10 -6.67 -4.01
CA CYS A 73 -16.69 -7.83 -4.69
C CYS A 73 -18.00 -8.28 -4.04
N GLU A 74 -18.07 -8.31 -2.70
CA GLU A 74 -19.30 -8.67 -2.00
C GLU A 74 -20.42 -7.64 -2.19
N VAL A 75 -20.10 -6.35 -2.16
CA VAL A 75 -21.06 -5.28 -2.44
C VAL A 75 -21.60 -5.41 -3.86
N LEU A 76 -20.72 -5.61 -4.85
CA LEU A 76 -21.09 -5.80 -6.25
C LEU A 76 -22.07 -6.97 -6.41
N GLU A 77 -21.80 -8.09 -5.75
CA GLU A 77 -22.68 -9.27 -5.82
C GLU A 77 -24.02 -9.06 -5.10
N LYS A 78 -24.00 -8.56 -3.85
CA LYS A 78 -25.19 -8.47 -3.01
C LYS A 78 -26.10 -7.28 -3.35
N VAL A 79 -25.52 -6.17 -3.80
CA VAL A 79 -26.25 -4.91 -4.02
C VAL A 79 -26.48 -4.65 -5.50
N TYR A 80 -25.49 -4.92 -6.35
CA TYR A 80 -25.56 -4.59 -7.78
C TYR A 80 -25.90 -5.80 -8.66
N GLY A 81 -25.93 -7.02 -8.10
CA GLY A 81 -26.31 -8.24 -8.82
C GLY A 81 -25.31 -8.67 -9.90
N ALA A 82 -24.05 -8.23 -9.80
CA ALA A 82 -22.98 -8.57 -10.73
C ALA A 82 -21.83 -9.30 -10.02
N LYS A 83 -21.05 -10.08 -10.76
CA LYS A 83 -19.87 -10.78 -10.22
C LYS A 83 -18.63 -10.31 -10.95
N ALA A 84 -17.58 -10.04 -10.19
CA ALA A 84 -16.22 -9.90 -10.70
C ALA A 84 -15.44 -11.18 -10.38
N ASP A 85 -14.36 -11.42 -11.12
CA ASP A 85 -13.41 -12.47 -10.79
C ASP A 85 -12.64 -12.11 -9.51
N ARG A 86 -12.98 -12.77 -8.40
CA ARG A 86 -12.34 -12.55 -7.09
C ARG A 86 -10.86 -12.91 -7.10
N ASP A 87 -10.44 -13.89 -7.89
CA ASP A 87 -9.05 -14.34 -7.94
C ASP A 87 -8.18 -13.26 -8.59
N VAL A 88 -8.68 -12.65 -9.67
CA VAL A 88 -8.03 -11.51 -10.34
C VAL A 88 -8.00 -10.29 -9.42
N VAL A 89 -9.10 -9.97 -8.72
CA VAL A 89 -9.13 -8.84 -7.77
C VAL A 89 -8.11 -9.01 -6.66
N ILE A 90 -8.08 -10.18 -6.01
CA ILE A 90 -7.12 -10.43 -4.92
C ILE A 90 -5.69 -10.36 -5.45
N ALA A 91 -5.39 -11.00 -6.59
CA ALA A 91 -4.06 -10.95 -7.18
C ALA A 91 -3.66 -9.51 -7.55
N GLY A 92 -4.56 -8.74 -8.18
CA GLY A 92 -4.35 -7.34 -8.53
C GLY A 92 -4.07 -6.47 -7.31
N CYS A 93 -4.92 -6.54 -6.28
CA CYS A 93 -4.72 -5.82 -5.01
C CYS A 93 -3.40 -6.19 -4.31
N VAL A 94 -2.98 -7.45 -4.34
CA VAL A 94 -1.74 -7.86 -3.68
C VAL A 94 -0.50 -7.38 -4.44
N LEU A 95 -0.57 -7.29 -5.77
CA LEU A 95 0.60 -7.05 -6.62
C LEU A 95 0.78 -5.58 -7.02
N HIS A 96 -0.27 -4.75 -6.97
CA HIS A 96 -0.30 -3.44 -7.61
C HIS A 96 0.91 -2.53 -7.30
N ASP A 97 1.37 -2.56 -6.04
CA ASP A 97 2.32 -1.60 -5.50
C ASP A 97 3.66 -2.18 -5.05
N LEU A 98 3.88 -3.50 -5.17
CA LEU A 98 5.07 -4.13 -4.56
C LEU A 98 6.40 -3.59 -5.12
N MET A 99 6.38 -3.09 -6.36
CA MET A 99 7.56 -2.47 -6.98
C MET A 99 7.91 -1.09 -6.44
N LYS A 100 7.13 -0.51 -5.53
CA LYS A 100 7.55 0.69 -4.79
C LYS A 100 8.78 0.41 -3.91
N ALA A 101 8.86 -0.79 -3.32
CA ALA A 101 9.96 -1.20 -2.45
C ALA A 101 11.37 -1.05 -3.07
N PRO A 102 11.66 -1.55 -4.29
CA PRO A 102 12.98 -1.35 -4.90
C PRO A 102 13.19 0.06 -5.48
N LEU A 103 12.16 0.90 -5.53
CA LEU A 103 12.18 2.22 -6.17
C LEU A 103 12.23 3.38 -5.17
N TYR A 104 12.08 3.10 -3.88
CA TYR A 104 12.24 4.07 -2.81
C TYR A 104 13.46 3.72 -1.95
N GLU A 105 14.00 4.74 -1.28
CA GLU A 105 15.10 4.59 -0.32
C GLU A 105 14.86 5.49 0.89
N GLU A 106 15.29 5.03 2.06
CA GLU A 106 15.22 5.78 3.31
C GLU A 106 16.38 6.79 3.37
N THR A 107 16.08 8.00 3.79
CA THR A 107 17.08 9.07 4.00
C THR A 107 17.63 9.00 5.42
N GLU A 108 18.79 9.63 5.66
CA GLU A 108 19.44 9.63 6.97
C GLU A 108 18.56 10.16 8.12
N ASP A 109 17.55 10.97 7.78
CA ASP A 109 16.61 11.56 8.73
C ASP A 109 15.29 10.79 8.86
N GLY A 110 15.26 9.51 8.44
CA GLY A 110 14.11 8.61 8.60
C GLY A 110 12.93 8.94 7.69
N CYS A 111 13.12 9.82 6.70
CA CYS A 111 12.16 10.07 5.63
C CYS A 111 12.45 9.14 4.45
N TYR A 112 11.68 9.28 3.38
CA TYR A 112 11.88 8.50 2.16
C TYR A 112 12.12 9.42 0.97
N THR A 113 12.82 8.91 -0.03
CA THR A 113 12.98 9.53 -1.34
C THR A 113 12.87 8.49 -2.44
N VAL A 114 12.77 8.96 -3.68
CA VAL A 114 12.82 8.11 -4.87
C VAL A 114 14.28 7.71 -5.12
N SER A 115 14.53 6.40 -5.25
CA SER A 115 15.86 5.88 -5.51
C SER A 115 16.34 6.23 -6.92
N ARG A 116 17.65 6.03 -7.18
CA ARG A 116 18.20 6.20 -8.54
C ARG A 116 17.48 5.36 -9.60
N LEU A 117 16.95 4.19 -9.23
CA LEU A 117 16.16 3.35 -10.13
C LEU A 117 14.74 3.90 -10.31
N GLY A 118 14.10 4.35 -9.22
CA GLY A 118 12.79 4.99 -9.25
C GLY A 118 12.74 6.27 -10.09
N GLY A 119 13.87 6.98 -10.21
CA GLY A 119 14.00 8.12 -11.12
C GLY A 119 14.05 7.76 -12.61
N LYS A 120 14.09 6.46 -12.96
CA LYS A 120 14.17 5.97 -14.35
C LYS A 120 12.96 5.14 -14.78
N ILE A 121 12.31 4.45 -13.85
CA ILE A 121 11.15 3.61 -14.10
C ILE A 121 10.20 3.69 -12.91
N ASP A 122 8.91 3.79 -13.18
CA ASP A 122 7.88 3.75 -12.15
C ASP A 122 7.53 2.31 -11.74
N HIS A 123 6.85 2.17 -10.60
CA HIS A 123 6.50 0.88 -10.02
C HIS A 123 5.53 0.08 -10.90
N ILE A 124 4.66 0.73 -11.66
CA ILE A 124 3.64 0.09 -12.50
C ILE A 124 4.28 -0.50 -13.73
N SER A 125 5.10 0.30 -14.44
CA SER A 125 5.87 -0.16 -15.60
C SER A 125 6.78 -1.33 -15.23
N LEU A 126 7.45 -1.24 -14.08
CA LEU A 126 8.29 -2.33 -13.58
C LEU A 126 7.47 -3.58 -13.24
N MET A 127 6.32 -3.41 -12.58
CA MET A 127 5.45 -4.53 -12.21
C MET A 127 4.85 -5.20 -13.44
N VAL A 128 4.33 -4.45 -14.41
CA VAL A 128 3.79 -4.99 -15.66
C VAL A 128 4.84 -5.81 -16.43
N SER A 129 6.07 -5.29 -16.52
CA SER A 129 7.20 -6.03 -17.12
C SER A 129 7.44 -7.35 -16.41
N GLU A 130 7.47 -7.34 -15.07
CA GLU A 130 7.73 -8.52 -14.26
C GLU A 130 6.58 -9.54 -14.30
N LEU A 131 5.33 -9.10 -14.24
CA LEU A 131 4.15 -9.97 -14.34
C LEU A 131 4.08 -10.66 -15.71
N ASN A 132 4.37 -9.93 -16.78
CA ASN A 132 4.46 -10.52 -18.12
C ASN A 132 5.58 -11.57 -18.18
N ARG A 133 6.76 -11.27 -17.63
CA ARG A 133 7.90 -12.20 -17.57
C ARG A 133 7.58 -13.48 -16.78
N ARG A 134 6.81 -13.36 -15.69
CA ARG A 134 6.33 -14.47 -14.86
C ARG A 134 5.08 -15.18 -15.44
N GLY A 135 4.57 -14.71 -16.58
CA GLY A 135 3.43 -15.29 -17.27
C GLY A 135 2.13 -15.20 -16.49
N PHE A 136 1.87 -14.09 -15.80
CA PHE A 136 0.57 -13.84 -15.16
C PHE A 136 -0.54 -13.69 -16.22
N PRO A 137 -1.81 -13.99 -15.88
CA PRO A 137 -2.95 -13.72 -16.75
C PRO A 137 -3.04 -12.25 -17.13
N ILE A 138 -3.50 -11.96 -18.35
CA ILE A 138 -3.62 -10.59 -18.87
C ILE A 138 -4.59 -9.75 -18.03
N GLU A 139 -5.60 -10.38 -17.42
CA GLU A 139 -6.58 -9.76 -16.55
C GLU A 139 -5.92 -9.20 -15.28
N VAL A 140 -4.97 -9.94 -14.69
CA VAL A 140 -4.18 -9.48 -13.53
C VAL A 140 -3.23 -8.36 -13.95
N ILE A 141 -2.56 -8.51 -15.09
CA ILE A 141 -1.67 -7.48 -15.63
C ILE A 141 -2.45 -6.19 -15.88
N HIS A 142 -3.65 -6.27 -16.47
CA HIS A 142 -4.52 -5.12 -16.70
C HIS A 142 -4.98 -4.47 -15.40
N ALA A 143 -5.42 -5.27 -14.41
CA ALA A 143 -5.82 -4.75 -13.11
C ALA A 143 -4.68 -3.96 -12.43
N VAL A 144 -3.45 -4.46 -12.52
CA VAL A 144 -2.26 -3.75 -12.03
C VAL A 144 -1.87 -2.57 -12.92
N ALA A 145 -1.96 -2.66 -14.25
CA ALA A 145 -1.57 -1.55 -15.12
C ALA A 145 -2.52 -0.34 -15.00
N ALA A 146 -3.80 -0.61 -14.74
CA ALA A 146 -4.86 0.40 -14.77
C ALA A 146 -5.26 0.94 -13.37
N HIS A 147 -4.70 0.42 -12.27
CA HIS A 147 -5.16 0.81 -10.92
C HIS A 147 -4.93 2.29 -10.59
N HIS A 148 -3.91 2.93 -11.17
CA HIS A 148 -3.67 4.38 -11.04
C HIS A 148 -4.44 5.20 -12.10
N ALA A 149 -5.69 4.87 -12.37
CA ALA A 149 -6.50 5.39 -13.49
C ALA A 149 -6.47 6.91 -13.72
N GLU A 150 -6.47 7.72 -12.66
CA GLU A 150 -6.49 9.20 -12.75
C GLU A 150 -5.11 9.80 -13.10
N PHE A 151 -4.05 9.00 -12.99
CA PHE A 151 -2.65 9.42 -13.13
C PHE A 151 -1.88 8.61 -14.19
N ASN A 152 -2.52 7.66 -14.86
CA ASN A 152 -1.96 6.80 -15.89
C ASN A 152 -2.65 6.97 -17.24
N VAL A 153 -1.98 6.48 -18.29
CA VAL A 153 -2.52 6.43 -19.67
C VAL A 153 -3.65 5.40 -19.79
N LEU A 154 -3.58 4.32 -19.01
CA LEU A 154 -4.54 3.22 -19.06
C LEU A 154 -5.63 3.39 -18.00
N HIS A 155 -6.88 3.34 -18.43
CA HIS A 155 -8.04 3.37 -17.55
C HIS A 155 -8.56 1.95 -17.27
N PRO A 156 -9.13 1.70 -16.08
CA PRO A 156 -9.69 0.41 -15.73
C PRO A 156 -10.99 0.18 -16.51
N THR A 157 -10.96 -0.73 -17.49
CA THR A 157 -12.12 -1.06 -18.33
C THR A 157 -12.78 -2.40 -17.98
N THR A 158 -12.35 -3.05 -16.90
CA THR A 158 -12.96 -4.29 -16.37
C THR A 158 -13.41 -4.08 -14.94
N LEU A 159 -14.36 -4.90 -14.46
CA LEU A 159 -14.86 -4.82 -13.09
C LEU A 159 -13.74 -5.04 -12.06
N GLU A 160 -12.85 -5.99 -12.34
CA GLU A 160 -11.71 -6.32 -11.48
C GLU A 160 -10.75 -5.14 -11.35
N ALA A 161 -10.38 -4.52 -12.49
CA ALA A 161 -9.50 -3.36 -12.49
C ALA A 161 -10.15 -2.14 -11.81
N LEU A 162 -11.46 -1.94 -12.00
CA LEU A 162 -12.21 -0.89 -11.31
C LEU A 162 -12.24 -1.11 -9.80
N ILE A 163 -12.41 -2.35 -9.35
CA ILE A 163 -12.39 -2.69 -7.92
C ILE A 163 -11.01 -2.43 -7.32
N VAL A 164 -9.93 -2.87 -7.98
CA VAL A 164 -8.55 -2.62 -7.51
C VAL A 164 -8.28 -1.11 -7.42
N HIS A 165 -8.66 -0.35 -8.45
CA HIS A 165 -8.55 1.12 -8.47
C HIS A 165 -9.30 1.78 -7.30
N VAL A 166 -10.57 1.42 -7.08
CA VAL A 166 -11.38 2.01 -6.01
C VAL A 166 -10.84 1.63 -4.63
N ALA A 167 -10.39 0.39 -4.46
CA ALA A 167 -9.80 -0.08 -3.21
C ALA A 167 -8.51 0.67 -2.85
N ASP A 168 -7.59 0.84 -3.81
CA ASP A 168 -6.37 1.65 -3.65
C ASP A 168 -6.72 3.09 -3.26
N ILE A 169 -7.57 3.76 -4.02
CA ILE A 169 -7.96 5.15 -3.74
C ILE A 169 -8.60 5.28 -2.35
N ALA A 170 -9.47 4.35 -1.97
CA ALA A 170 -10.16 4.40 -0.69
C ALA A 170 -9.16 4.33 0.48
N ASP A 171 -8.24 3.37 0.44
CA ASP A 171 -7.21 3.22 1.47
C ASP A 171 -6.25 4.41 1.50
N SER A 172 -5.69 4.75 0.34
CA SER A 172 -4.77 5.89 0.15
C SER A 172 -5.36 7.20 0.69
N ARG A 173 -6.66 7.45 0.47
CA ARG A 173 -7.35 8.64 1.00
C ARG A 173 -7.59 8.55 2.50
N LEU A 174 -8.04 7.40 3.00
CA LEU A 174 -8.34 7.21 4.42
C LEU A 174 -7.07 7.36 5.26
N ASN A 175 -6.02 6.62 4.94
CA ASN A 175 -4.75 6.70 5.65
C ASN A 175 -4.16 8.11 5.58
N GLY A 176 -4.11 8.72 4.39
CA GLY A 176 -3.63 10.08 4.23
C GLY A 176 -4.37 11.08 5.12
N LYS A 177 -5.69 10.97 5.24
CA LYS A 177 -6.51 11.82 6.13
C LYS A 177 -6.27 11.56 7.62
N ILE A 178 -6.02 10.32 8.01
CA ILE A 178 -5.65 9.98 9.39
C ILE A 178 -4.30 10.61 9.75
N LEU A 179 -3.28 10.46 8.89
CA LEU A 179 -1.96 11.04 9.13
C LEU A 179 -2.02 12.59 9.17
N GLU A 180 -2.78 13.20 8.26
CA GLU A 180 -3.01 14.65 8.23
C GLU A 180 -3.65 15.15 9.54
N ALA A 181 -4.71 14.48 10.00
CA ALA A 181 -5.38 14.82 11.25
C ALA A 181 -4.45 14.68 12.45
N ALA A 182 -3.67 13.60 12.53
CA ALA A 182 -2.69 13.39 13.60
C ALA A 182 -1.61 14.47 13.60
N ARG A 183 -1.01 14.79 12.45
CA ARG A 183 0.00 15.86 12.34
C ARG A 183 -0.55 17.22 12.75
N ARG A 184 -1.82 17.50 12.45
CA ARG A 184 -2.50 18.72 12.89
C ARG A 184 -2.63 18.76 14.42
N LEU A 185 -3.07 17.67 15.04
CA LEU A 185 -3.17 17.56 16.51
C LEU A 185 -1.81 17.77 17.19
N ILE A 186 -0.74 17.19 16.65
CA ILE A 186 0.63 17.39 17.14
C ILE A 186 1.01 18.87 17.05
N LYS A 187 0.81 19.49 15.89
CA LYS A 187 1.14 20.91 15.71
C LYS A 187 0.36 21.83 16.65
N GLU A 188 -0.92 21.54 16.89
CA GLU A 188 -1.76 22.29 17.83
C GLU A 188 -1.31 22.09 19.29
N ALA A 189 -0.86 20.89 19.67
CA ALA A 189 -0.45 20.57 21.04
C ALA A 189 1.01 21.01 21.37
N MET A 190 1.92 20.91 20.40
CA MET A 190 3.36 21.13 20.57
C MET A 190 3.84 22.49 20.05
N GLY A 191 3.10 23.11 19.13
CA GLY A 191 3.52 24.32 18.40
C GLY A 191 4.35 24.02 17.14
N GLU A 192 4.87 22.80 17.00
CA GLU A 192 5.63 22.32 15.84
C GLU A 192 5.18 20.91 15.42
N GLY A 193 5.55 20.51 14.20
CA GLY A 193 5.19 19.19 13.65
C GLY A 193 6.33 18.18 13.79
N VAL A 194 6.00 16.90 13.63
CA VAL A 194 6.98 15.81 13.52
C VAL A 194 7.30 15.48 12.07
N LYS A 195 8.50 14.93 11.81
CA LYS A 195 8.94 14.52 10.47
C LYS A 195 8.13 13.32 9.95
N SER A 196 8.15 12.22 10.68
CA SER A 196 7.41 11.00 10.36
C SER A 196 6.41 10.66 11.48
N ILE A 197 5.38 9.90 11.14
CA ILE A 197 4.47 9.28 12.09
C ILE A 197 3.85 8.06 11.42
N ASN A 198 3.71 6.97 12.16
CA ASN A 198 3.06 5.74 11.67
C ASN A 198 1.54 5.76 11.92
N LEU A 199 0.82 4.80 11.35
CA LEU A 199 -0.64 4.71 11.50
C LEU A 199 -1.08 4.42 12.94
N LYS A 200 -0.35 3.57 13.67
CA LYS A 200 -0.69 3.21 15.06
C LYS A 200 -0.74 4.45 15.95
N ASP A 201 0.33 5.23 15.94
CA ASP A 201 0.44 6.43 16.78
C ASP A 201 -0.55 7.50 16.31
N SER A 202 -0.75 7.62 14.99
CA SER A 202 -1.76 8.53 14.43
C SER A 202 -3.16 8.21 14.94
N LEU A 203 -3.57 6.94 14.90
CA LEU A 203 -4.88 6.50 15.40
C LEU A 203 -5.01 6.73 16.91
N GLU A 204 -3.94 6.51 17.67
CA GLU A 204 -3.96 6.72 19.12
C GLU A 204 -4.10 8.20 19.47
N LEU A 205 -3.37 9.08 18.78
CA LEU A 205 -3.51 10.52 18.94
C LEU A 205 -4.93 11.01 18.66
N LEU A 206 -5.60 10.49 17.62
CA LEU A 206 -6.99 10.83 17.33
C LEU A 206 -7.93 10.42 18.48
N LYS A 207 -7.72 9.24 19.09
CA LYS A 207 -8.51 8.78 20.23
C LYS A 207 -8.26 9.63 21.48
N ILE A 208 -7.00 9.92 21.80
CA ILE A 208 -6.61 10.74 22.94
C ILE A 208 -7.20 12.14 22.80
N ALA A 209 -7.05 12.78 21.63
CA ALA A 209 -7.63 14.09 21.38
C ALA A 209 -9.15 14.11 21.57
N SER A 210 -9.85 13.06 21.12
CA SER A 210 -11.30 12.95 21.26
C SER A 210 -11.79 12.71 22.70
N ARG A 211 -10.95 12.17 23.60
CA ARG A 211 -11.36 11.75 24.95
C ARG A 211 -10.77 12.61 26.06
N GLU A 212 -9.54 13.08 25.88
CA GLU A 212 -8.72 13.67 26.94
C GLU A 212 -8.19 15.07 26.58
N GLY A 213 -8.24 15.45 25.29
CA GLY A 213 -7.84 16.78 24.82
C GLY A 213 -6.34 16.94 24.55
N LEU A 214 -5.95 18.17 24.19
CA LEU A 214 -4.60 18.47 23.65
C LEU A 214 -3.45 18.31 24.65
N SER A 215 -3.70 18.48 25.96
CA SER A 215 -2.66 18.28 26.98
C SER A 215 -2.19 16.82 27.03
N SER A 216 -3.10 15.86 26.89
CA SER A 216 -2.74 14.43 26.81
C SER A 216 -2.08 14.08 25.47
N VAL A 217 -2.47 14.73 24.36
CA VAL A 217 -1.78 14.59 23.06
C VAL A 217 -0.31 14.98 23.21
N LYS A 218 -0.03 16.15 23.79
CA LYS A 218 1.35 16.61 24.04
C LYS A 218 2.16 15.58 24.82
N LYS A 219 1.63 15.09 25.94
CA LYS A 219 2.29 14.07 26.76
C LYS A 219 2.61 12.80 25.97
N TYR A 220 1.66 12.31 25.16
CA TYR A 220 1.87 11.12 24.34
C TYR A 220 3.00 11.30 23.32
N VAL A 221 3.06 12.46 22.65
CA VAL A 221 4.10 12.78 21.66
C VAL A 221 5.48 12.80 22.31
N GLU A 222 5.62 13.45 23.47
CA GLU A 222 6.89 13.53 24.22
C GLU A 222 7.35 12.14 24.68
N GLU A 223 6.43 11.29 25.15
CA GLU A 223 6.75 9.98 25.74
C GLU A 223 6.96 8.86 24.72
N ASN A 224 6.37 8.93 23.52
CA ASN A 224 6.31 7.79 22.59
C ASN A 224 6.81 8.09 21.18
N ILE A 225 6.82 9.35 20.75
CA ILE A 225 7.20 9.71 19.38
C ILE A 225 8.59 10.33 19.38
N LEU A 226 8.84 11.35 20.22
CA LEU A 226 10.13 12.03 20.26
C LEU A 226 11.20 11.24 21.02
N SER A 227 10.81 10.50 22.07
CA SER A 227 11.70 9.64 22.85
C SER A 227 12.17 8.37 22.10
N ALA A 228 11.53 8.03 20.98
CA ALA A 228 11.88 6.88 20.16
C ALA A 228 12.99 7.19 19.14
N ASP A 229 13.33 8.47 18.96
CA ASP A 229 14.40 8.96 18.08
C ASP A 229 15.74 9.21 18.82
N GLU A 230 15.81 8.97 20.14
CA GLU A 230 17.03 8.99 20.98
C GLU A 230 17.57 7.58 21.29
#